data_AF-A0AAD2DJA2-F1
#
_entry.id   AF-A0AAD2DJA2-F1
#
_cell.length_a   1.000
_cell.length_b   1.000
_cell.length_c   1.000
_cell.angle_alpha   90.00
_cell.angle_beta   90.00
_cell.angle_gamma   90.00
#
_symmetry.space_group_name_H-M   'P 1'
#
loop_
_entity.id
_entity.type
_entity.pdbx_description
1 polymer ?
#
loop_
_entity_poly.entity_id
_entity_poly.type
_entity_poly.pdbx_seq_one_letter_code
_entity_poly.pdbx_strand_id
1 'polypeptide(L)'
;MKNQNPFSSGGCGKSMNIIAPLSLVKLLFGLFFFVFGLTFGIILCFHYKSFSLNLLFTNGKLSIFSSQSSASASSSSSSVSTPPVMSTSNTSTYDPEPPNVIMHNMSDEELLWRASMTPRIQEFPFKRRPKIAFMFLIRGPILLAPLWELFFKGNEELYSIYVHSDPAFNESDPQGSVFYDRRVPSKVYDLPGPVGRGRYSILMQPLIKLEQWRKGSQWFEMDRNLAIEVIADNTYFPVFQNYCNGSCYADEHYLPTFVSMKFEGMNSNRSLTWVDWSKGGPHPSKFIRTDVTPEFLEKLRSGNSCEYNGKNTNVCFLFARKFTLDALDRLLRFAPIVMHFNS
;
A
#
# COMPACT_ATOMS: atom_id res chain seq x y z
N MET A 1 -48.49 20.59 -81.26
CA MET A 1 -49.09 20.62 -79.91
C MET A 1 -47.98 20.92 -78.90
N LYS A 2 -48.13 22.02 -78.16
CA LYS A 2 -47.47 22.46 -76.90
C LYS A 2 -46.04 21.92 -76.63
N ASN A 3 -45.02 22.76 -76.79
CA ASN A 3 -44.41 23.66 -75.77
C ASN A 3 -43.22 22.95 -75.07
N GLN A 4 -42.05 23.53 -74.83
CA GLN A 4 -41.56 24.91 -74.98
C GLN A 4 -40.02 24.89 -74.97
N ASN A 5 -39.46 25.97 -75.52
CA ASN A 5 -38.08 26.25 -75.90
C ASN A 5 -37.10 26.56 -74.74
N PRO A 6 -35.78 26.66 -75.06
CA PRO A 6 -34.65 26.85 -74.15
C PRO A 6 -34.37 28.32 -73.82
N PHE A 7 -33.52 28.62 -72.82
CA PHE A 7 -32.78 29.89 -72.78
C PHE A 7 -31.43 29.78 -72.08
N SER A 8 -30.48 30.51 -72.67
CA SER A 8 -29.06 30.59 -72.40
C SER A 8 -28.70 31.90 -71.66
N SER A 9 -27.51 31.87 -71.06
CA SER A 9 -26.59 32.98 -70.75
C SER A 9 -26.87 33.91 -69.57
N GLY A 10 -25.82 34.16 -68.78
CA GLY A 10 -25.66 35.39 -68.01
C GLY A 10 -24.89 35.25 -66.69
N GLY A 11 -23.61 35.65 -66.69
CA GLY A 11 -23.15 36.58 -65.65
C GLY A 11 -22.29 36.07 -64.51
N CYS A 12 -20.99 36.31 -64.69
CA CYS A 12 -19.90 36.42 -63.72
C CYS A 12 -20.27 37.12 -62.37
N GLY A 13 -19.67 36.63 -61.27
CA GLY A 13 -19.44 37.41 -60.05
C GLY A 13 -19.87 36.73 -58.76
N LYS A 14 -18.98 35.99 -58.10
CA LYS A 14 -19.09 35.74 -56.64
C LYS A 14 -17.79 36.09 -55.94
N SER A 15 -17.92 37.15 -55.15
CA SER A 15 -16.99 37.75 -54.20
C SER A 15 -16.35 36.73 -53.26
N MET A 16 -15.04 36.85 -53.06
CA MET A 16 -14.29 36.23 -51.97
C MET A 16 -14.70 36.87 -50.64
N ASN A 17 -15.32 36.08 -49.74
CA ASN A 17 -15.46 36.47 -48.33
C ASN A 17 -14.25 35.96 -47.53
N ILE A 18 -13.38 36.90 -47.16
CA ILE A 18 -12.30 36.73 -46.19
C ILE A 18 -12.92 36.79 -44.79
N ILE A 19 -13.04 35.65 -44.10
CA ILE A 19 -13.35 35.61 -42.67
C ILE A 19 -12.25 34.80 -41.98
N ALA A 20 -11.16 35.48 -41.61
CA ALA A 20 -10.26 35.03 -40.55
C ALA A 20 -9.39 36.17 -39.98
N PRO A 21 -9.93 37.10 -39.15
CA PRO A 21 -9.06 37.91 -38.30
C PRO A 21 -9.25 37.65 -36.79
N LEU A 22 -10.37 37.02 -36.37
CA LEU A 22 -10.72 36.93 -34.95
C LEU A 22 -10.05 35.77 -34.18
N SER A 23 -9.66 34.70 -34.88
CA SER A 23 -8.98 33.53 -34.30
C SER A 23 -7.51 33.83 -33.96
N LEU A 24 -6.81 34.52 -34.87
CA LEU A 24 -5.39 34.83 -34.72
C LEU A 24 -5.14 35.81 -33.57
N VAL A 25 -6.01 36.81 -33.40
CA VAL A 25 -5.89 37.77 -32.29
C VAL A 25 -6.04 37.08 -30.93
N LYS A 26 -6.98 36.12 -30.79
CA LYS A 26 -7.14 35.33 -29.56
C LYS A 26 -5.93 34.44 -29.27
N LEU A 27 -5.35 33.83 -30.32
CA LEU A 27 -4.14 33.02 -30.19
C LEU A 27 -2.96 33.88 -29.72
N LEU A 28 -2.75 35.05 -30.34
CA LEU A 28 -1.69 35.99 -29.98
C LEU A 28 -1.86 36.51 -28.55
N PHE A 29 -3.09 36.78 -28.12
CA PHE A 29 -3.39 37.21 -26.75
C PHE A 29 -3.09 36.11 -25.72
N GLY A 30 -3.44 34.86 -26.03
CA GLY A 30 -3.12 33.70 -25.17
C GLY A 30 -1.61 33.46 -25.06
N LEU A 31 -0.89 33.60 -26.17
CA LEU A 31 0.57 33.45 -26.22
C LEU A 31 1.27 34.56 -25.43
N PHE A 32 0.76 35.80 -25.49
CA PHE A 32 1.26 36.92 -24.71
C PHE A 32 1.15 36.67 -23.19
N PHE A 33 -0.02 36.25 -22.71
CA PHE A 33 -0.19 35.94 -21.27
C PHE A 33 0.63 34.73 -20.82
N PHE A 34 0.79 33.72 -21.67
CA PHE A 34 1.62 32.56 -21.36
C PHE A 34 3.09 32.97 -21.20
N VAL A 35 3.64 33.76 -22.14
CA VAL A 35 5.02 34.24 -22.07
C VAL A 35 5.21 35.15 -20.85
N PHE A 36 4.28 36.06 -20.57
CA PHE A 36 4.36 36.94 -19.42
C PHE A 36 4.26 36.18 -18.08
N GLY A 37 3.38 35.18 -18.00
CA GLY A 37 3.28 34.31 -16.82
C GLY A 37 4.53 33.46 -16.59
N LEU A 38 5.12 32.95 -17.66
CA LEU A 38 6.37 32.18 -17.61
C LEU A 38 7.54 33.05 -17.13
N THR A 39 7.71 34.25 -17.70
CA THR A 39 8.80 35.16 -17.31
C THR A 39 8.62 35.66 -15.88
N PHE A 40 7.39 36.00 -15.46
CA PHE A 40 7.11 36.38 -14.08
C PHE A 40 7.41 35.23 -13.09
N GLY A 41 7.02 34.00 -13.42
CA GLY A 41 7.33 32.82 -12.60
C GLY A 41 8.83 32.56 -12.48
N ILE A 42 9.59 32.69 -13.57
CA ILE A 42 11.05 32.54 -13.57
C ILE A 42 11.70 33.63 -12.71
N ILE A 43 11.30 34.90 -12.86
CA ILE A 43 11.81 36.01 -12.07
C ILE A 43 11.50 35.77 -10.58
N LEU A 44 10.29 35.33 -10.24
CA LEU A 44 9.90 35.00 -8.86
C LEU A 44 10.79 33.89 -8.29
N CYS A 45 11.07 32.84 -9.06
CA CYS A 45 11.98 31.75 -8.66
C CYS A 45 13.41 32.23 -8.43
N PHE A 46 13.90 33.19 -9.20
CA PHE A 46 15.24 33.77 -9.00
C PHE A 46 15.28 34.80 -7.86
N HIS A 47 14.19 35.49 -7.58
CA HIS A 47 14.10 36.51 -6.53
C HIS A 47 13.98 35.91 -5.13
N TYR A 48 13.37 34.72 -5.00
CA TYR A 48 13.36 33.91 -3.78
C TYR A 48 14.55 32.95 -3.75
N LYS A 49 15.76 33.50 -3.66
CA LYS A 49 17.02 32.77 -3.61
C LYS A 49 17.18 32.02 -2.28
N SER A 50 16.50 30.89 -2.15
CA SER A 50 16.82 29.75 -1.26
C SER A 50 16.21 28.48 -1.85
N PHE A 51 16.59 28.15 -3.08
CA PHE A 51 16.38 26.81 -3.63
C PHE A 51 17.59 26.46 -4.51
N SER A 52 18.42 25.54 -4.02
CA SER A 52 19.48 24.92 -4.82
C SER A 52 18.92 23.61 -5.38
N LEU A 53 18.56 23.60 -6.66
CA LEU A 53 18.26 22.39 -7.43
C LEU A 53 19.43 22.16 -8.39
N ASN A 54 20.37 21.30 -8.02
CA ASN A 54 21.33 20.76 -8.98
C ASN A 54 20.67 19.61 -9.74
N LEU A 55 19.99 19.93 -10.85
CA LEU A 55 19.51 18.96 -11.81
C LEU A 55 20.64 18.58 -12.77
N LEU A 56 21.05 17.31 -12.78
CA LEU A 56 21.85 16.76 -13.88
C LEU A 56 20.94 15.87 -14.74
N PHE A 57 20.73 16.28 -15.99
CA PHE A 57 19.96 15.54 -16.97
C PHE A 57 20.87 14.55 -17.70
N THR A 58 20.70 13.25 -17.47
CA THR A 58 21.24 12.22 -18.36
C THR A 58 20.17 11.19 -18.66
N ASN A 59 19.90 11.01 -19.96
CA ASN A 59 18.96 10.02 -20.53
C ASN A 59 17.57 9.96 -19.89
N GLY A 60 16.91 11.11 -19.71
CA GLY A 60 15.47 11.19 -19.49
C GLY A 60 14.93 10.74 -18.13
N LYS A 61 15.78 10.57 -17.11
CA LYS A 61 15.37 10.37 -15.72
C LYS A 61 15.84 11.52 -14.82
N LEU A 62 14.96 11.96 -13.94
CA LEU A 62 15.24 12.94 -12.89
C LEU A 62 15.70 12.20 -11.62
N SER A 63 16.89 12.52 -11.11
CA SER A 63 17.36 12.06 -9.80
C SER A 63 17.71 13.25 -8.92
N ILE A 64 17.29 13.19 -7.65
CA ILE A 64 17.59 14.19 -6.62
C ILE A 64 18.68 13.57 -5.71
N PHE A 65 19.91 14.07 -5.77
CA PHE A 65 20.97 13.67 -4.84
C PHE A 65 21.20 14.77 -3.80
N SER A 66 21.11 14.43 -2.52
CA SER A 66 21.73 15.20 -1.44
C SER A 66 23.17 14.72 -1.26
N SER A 67 24.09 15.68 -1.17
CA SER A 67 25.52 15.43 -1.02
C SER A 67 25.94 15.30 0.44
N GLN A 68 26.83 14.33 0.67
CA GLN A 68 27.90 14.26 1.67
C GLN A 68 27.55 14.05 3.15
N SER A 69 27.87 12.83 3.61
CA SER A 69 28.64 12.65 4.85
C SER A 69 29.83 11.74 4.58
N SER A 70 31.01 12.26 4.91
CA SER A 70 32.30 11.58 4.94
C SER A 70 32.35 10.59 6.10
N ALA A 71 32.66 9.33 5.82
CA ALA A 71 33.11 8.40 6.84
C ALA A 71 34.20 7.48 6.27
N SER A 72 35.32 7.54 6.98
CA SER A 72 36.60 6.89 6.79
C SER A 72 36.53 5.36 6.75
N ALA A 73 37.31 4.78 5.83
CA ALA A 73 37.65 3.38 5.83
C ALA A 73 38.41 2.99 7.11
N SER A 74 37.96 1.94 7.78
CA SER A 74 38.80 1.17 8.70
C SER A 74 38.65 -0.32 8.41
N SER A 75 39.79 -0.91 8.09
CA SER A 75 40.05 -2.31 7.83
C SER A 75 40.41 -3.03 9.13
N SER A 76 39.87 -4.22 9.37
CA SER A 76 40.51 -5.28 10.18
C SER A 76 39.63 -6.53 10.10
N SER A 77 40.02 -7.52 9.29
CA SER A 77 40.92 -8.63 9.63
C SER A 77 40.18 -9.80 10.30
N SER A 78 39.72 -10.70 9.43
CA SER A 78 39.42 -12.08 9.70
C SER A 78 40.61 -12.78 10.37
N SER A 79 40.40 -13.32 11.58
CA SER A 79 41.31 -14.31 12.16
C SER A 79 40.53 -15.60 12.45
N VAL A 80 40.79 -16.56 11.56
CA VAL A 80 40.50 -17.97 11.75
C VAL A 80 41.33 -18.45 12.93
N SER A 81 40.69 -19.03 13.94
CA SER A 81 41.37 -19.76 15.02
C SER A 81 40.78 -21.16 15.13
N THR A 82 41.68 -22.13 15.11
CA THR A 82 41.54 -23.58 15.23
C THR A 82 40.86 -24.04 16.53
N PRO A 83 40.33 -25.27 16.59
CA PRO A 83 39.64 -25.77 17.77
C PRO A 83 40.61 -26.35 18.80
N PRO A 84 40.42 -26.11 20.12
CA PRO A 84 40.93 -26.99 21.14
C PRO A 84 39.78 -27.77 21.80
N VAL A 85 39.90 -29.09 21.68
CA VAL A 85 39.74 -30.10 22.74
C VAL A 85 38.56 -29.96 23.71
N MET A 86 37.72 -30.98 23.61
CA MET A 86 36.60 -31.35 24.47
C MET A 86 36.99 -31.39 25.97
N SER A 87 36.38 -30.50 26.75
CA SER A 87 36.30 -30.61 28.21
C SER A 87 34.83 -30.74 28.62
N THR A 88 34.49 -31.95 29.05
CA THR A 88 33.22 -32.36 29.64
C THR A 88 33.03 -31.67 31.00
N SER A 89 32.04 -30.80 31.11
CA SER A 89 31.10 -30.66 32.24
C SER A 89 30.52 -29.24 32.29
N ASN A 90 29.23 -29.12 31.99
CA ASN A 90 28.25 -28.44 32.83
C ASN A 90 26.89 -28.55 32.13
N THR A 91 25.95 -29.20 32.79
CA THR A 91 24.53 -29.23 32.41
C THR A 91 23.96 -27.84 32.68
N SER A 92 24.29 -26.86 31.84
CA SER A 92 23.48 -25.66 31.70
C SER A 92 22.16 -26.10 31.08
N THR A 93 21.07 -25.91 31.79
CA THR A 93 19.72 -25.89 31.23
C THR A 93 19.73 -24.92 30.06
N TYR A 94 19.93 -25.46 28.86
CA TYR A 94 19.99 -24.70 27.63
C TYR A 94 18.53 -24.43 27.28
N ASP A 95 18.00 -23.29 27.70
CA ASP A 95 16.74 -22.77 27.15
C ASP A 95 17.05 -22.35 25.71
N PRO A 96 16.56 -23.08 24.70
CA PRO A 96 16.88 -22.75 23.32
C PRO A 96 16.23 -21.40 23.00
N GLU A 97 17.04 -20.39 22.69
CA GLU A 97 16.49 -19.13 22.18
C GLU A 97 15.80 -19.36 20.83
N PRO A 98 14.69 -18.65 20.55
CA PRO A 98 14.07 -18.71 19.24
C PRO A 98 15.07 -18.22 18.17
N PRO A 99 15.05 -18.80 16.97
CA PRO A 99 15.97 -18.38 15.91
C PRO A 99 15.82 -16.88 15.63
N ASN A 100 16.94 -16.16 15.65
CA ASN A 100 17.02 -14.72 15.35
C ASN A 100 16.86 -14.39 13.85
N VAL A 101 16.69 -15.42 13.01
CA VAL A 101 16.52 -15.26 11.56
C VAL A 101 15.04 -15.04 11.26
N ILE A 102 14.69 -13.82 10.86
CA ILE A 102 13.30 -13.38 10.60
C ILE A 102 12.82 -13.83 9.21
N MET A 103 13.74 -13.97 8.26
CA MET A 103 13.47 -14.32 6.86
C MET A 103 13.93 -15.76 6.54
N HIS A 104 13.16 -16.51 5.77
CA HIS A 104 13.51 -17.88 5.36
C HIS A 104 13.92 -17.92 3.88
N ASN A 105 14.64 -18.98 3.51
CA ASN A 105 15.00 -19.28 2.11
C ASN A 105 14.13 -20.39 1.48
N MET A 106 12.99 -20.72 2.10
CA MET A 106 12.05 -21.73 1.57
C MET A 106 11.34 -21.22 0.31
N SER A 107 11.03 -22.13 -0.63
CA SER A 107 10.18 -21.82 -1.79
C SER A 107 8.71 -21.59 -1.36
N ASP A 108 7.90 -20.99 -2.23
CA ASP A 108 6.47 -20.79 -1.96
C ASP A 108 5.76 -22.12 -1.67
N GLU A 109 6.11 -23.18 -2.40
CA GLU A 109 5.53 -24.51 -2.26
C GLU A 109 5.93 -25.15 -0.92
N GLU A 110 7.20 -25.01 -0.52
CA GLU A 110 7.67 -25.48 0.78
C GLU A 110 7.03 -24.68 1.93
N LEU A 111 6.94 -23.36 1.79
CA LEU A 111 6.29 -22.50 2.79
C LEU A 111 4.82 -22.84 2.95
N LEU A 112 4.10 -23.00 1.83
CA LEU A 112 2.69 -23.38 1.81
C LEU A 112 2.49 -24.76 2.43
N TRP A 113 3.36 -25.73 2.11
CA TRP A 113 3.33 -27.06 2.70
C TRP A 113 3.63 -27.04 4.21
N ARG A 114 4.62 -26.26 4.67
CA ARG A 114 4.90 -26.14 6.11
C ARG A 114 3.78 -25.42 6.86
N ALA A 115 3.18 -24.40 6.25
CA ALA A 115 2.06 -23.68 6.82
C ALA A 115 0.81 -24.57 6.92
N SER A 116 0.55 -25.42 5.91
CA SER A 116 -0.56 -26.37 5.92
C SER A 116 -0.37 -27.52 6.90
N MET A 117 0.88 -27.89 7.20
CA MET A 117 1.22 -28.89 8.21
C MET A 117 1.43 -28.29 9.61
N THR A 118 0.84 -27.12 9.90
CA THR A 118 1.09 -26.41 11.17
C THR A 118 1.00 -27.37 12.36
N PRO A 119 2.12 -27.60 13.08
CA PRO A 119 2.11 -28.52 14.20
C PRO A 119 1.16 -27.99 15.28
N ARG A 120 0.17 -28.79 15.67
CA ARG A 120 -0.67 -28.54 16.87
C ARG A 120 0.11 -28.86 18.15
N ILE A 121 1.37 -28.46 18.19
CA ILE A 121 2.25 -28.67 19.34
C ILE A 121 1.72 -27.76 20.46
N GLN A 122 1.33 -28.37 21.58
CA GLN A 122 0.85 -27.64 22.75
C GLN A 122 2.00 -26.94 23.49
N GLU A 123 3.21 -27.51 23.47
CA GLU A 123 4.38 -27.00 24.19
C GLU A 123 5.60 -26.87 23.27
N PHE A 124 6.10 -25.64 23.13
CA PHE A 124 7.33 -25.36 22.38
C PHE A 124 8.55 -25.51 23.30
N PRO A 125 9.72 -25.88 22.76
CA PRO A 125 10.95 -25.99 23.55
C PRO A 125 11.45 -24.64 24.10
N PHE A 126 10.74 -23.55 23.81
CA PHE A 126 11.02 -22.21 24.28
C PHE A 126 9.72 -21.46 24.59
N LYS A 127 9.80 -20.52 25.54
CA LYS A 127 8.67 -19.68 25.92
C LYS A 127 8.30 -18.74 24.77
N ARG A 128 7.19 -19.04 24.09
CA ARG A 128 6.66 -18.15 23.05
C ARG A 128 6.02 -16.93 23.67
N ARG A 129 6.45 -15.74 23.24
CA ARG A 129 5.75 -14.49 23.51
C ARG A 129 4.73 -14.26 22.41
N PRO A 130 3.44 -14.02 22.73
CA PRO A 130 2.46 -13.63 21.72
C PRO A 130 2.92 -12.37 20.98
N LYS A 131 2.80 -12.37 19.65
CA LYS A 131 3.19 -11.23 18.80
C LYS A 131 2.06 -10.87 17.83
N ILE A 132 1.98 -9.59 17.48
CA ILE A 132 1.15 -9.11 16.37
C ILE A 132 2.00 -9.06 15.10
N ALA A 133 1.54 -9.69 14.03
CA ALA A 133 2.20 -9.60 12.73
C ALA A 133 1.58 -8.45 11.91
N PHE A 134 2.43 -7.57 11.38
CA PHE A 134 2.05 -6.50 10.48
C PHE A 134 2.56 -6.81 9.08
N MET A 135 1.68 -6.81 8.09
CA MET A 135 2.02 -6.98 6.67
C MET A 135 1.72 -5.68 5.93
N PHE A 136 2.74 -5.06 5.36
CA PHE A 136 2.62 -3.83 4.57
C PHE A 136 2.63 -4.19 3.08
N LEU A 137 1.50 -4.00 2.41
CA LEU A 137 1.38 -4.16 0.95
C LEU A 137 1.57 -2.80 0.27
N ILE A 138 2.72 -2.57 -0.35
CA ILE A 138 3.12 -1.28 -0.93
C ILE A 138 3.60 -1.43 -2.38
N ARG A 139 3.59 -0.33 -3.15
CA ARG A 139 4.12 -0.32 -4.53
C ARG A 139 5.50 0.34 -4.66
N GLY A 140 6.04 0.87 -3.57
CA GLY A 140 7.25 1.69 -3.56
C GLY A 140 7.77 1.85 -2.14
N PRO A 141 8.35 3.00 -1.75
CA PRO A 141 8.85 3.21 -0.40
C PRO A 141 7.71 3.21 0.64
N ILE A 142 8.04 2.87 1.88
CA ILE A 142 7.09 2.87 3.00
C ILE A 142 6.72 4.31 3.33
N LEU A 143 5.55 4.72 2.86
CA LEU A 143 5.02 6.04 3.15
C LEU A 143 4.74 6.15 4.66
N LEU A 144 5.06 7.32 5.22
CA LEU A 144 4.94 7.60 6.66
C LEU A 144 5.81 6.71 7.56
N ALA A 145 6.89 6.10 7.05
CA ALA A 145 7.81 5.29 7.85
C ALA A 145 8.22 5.94 9.19
N PRO A 146 8.56 7.25 9.28
CA PRO A 146 8.90 7.86 10.56
C PRO A 146 7.78 7.82 11.60
N LEU A 147 6.52 7.86 11.17
CA LEU A 147 5.37 7.75 12.08
C LEU A 147 5.20 6.32 12.58
N TRP A 148 5.38 5.33 11.70
CA TRP A 148 5.36 3.93 12.08
C TRP A 148 6.50 3.56 13.02
N GLU A 149 7.70 4.10 12.81
CA GLU A 149 8.83 3.91 13.71
C GLU A 149 8.52 4.41 15.12
N LEU A 150 7.86 5.57 15.25
CA LEU A 150 7.37 6.06 16.56
C LEU A 150 6.33 5.12 17.18
N PHE A 151 5.41 4.59 16.38
CA PHE A 151 4.38 3.65 16.84
C PHE A 151 4.99 2.34 17.37
N PHE A 152 6.02 1.82 16.72
CA PHE A 152 6.64 0.54 17.06
C PHE A 152 7.72 0.63 18.15
N LYS A 153 8.27 1.82 18.38
CA LYS A 153 9.36 2.04 19.33
C LYS A 153 9.05 1.47 20.73
N GLY A 154 10.01 0.73 21.29
CA GLY A 154 9.93 0.16 22.64
C GLY A 154 9.04 -1.09 22.76
N ASN A 155 8.52 -1.60 21.65
CA ASN A 155 7.64 -2.78 21.61
C ASN A 155 8.21 -3.90 20.74
N GLU A 156 9.52 -3.93 20.49
CA GLU A 156 10.20 -4.76 19.48
C GLU A 156 9.94 -6.26 19.66
N GLU A 157 9.70 -6.71 20.89
CA GLU A 157 9.44 -8.12 21.22
C GLU A 157 7.97 -8.54 21.02
N LEU A 158 7.05 -7.58 20.81
CA LEU A 158 5.60 -7.79 20.74
C LEU A 158 5.05 -7.81 19.31
N TYR A 159 5.90 -7.58 18.31
CA TYR A 159 5.46 -7.57 16.92
C TYR A 159 6.44 -8.25 15.95
N SER A 160 5.97 -8.46 14.73
CA SER A 160 6.79 -8.81 13.58
C SER A 160 6.29 -8.04 12.37
N ILE A 161 7.21 -7.42 11.63
CA ILE A 161 6.88 -6.62 10.44
C ILE A 161 7.35 -7.38 9.20
N TYR A 162 6.48 -7.41 8.20
CA TYR A 162 6.73 -7.91 6.86
C TYR A 162 6.32 -6.85 5.85
N VAL A 163 7.12 -6.68 4.80
CA VAL A 163 6.91 -5.67 3.77
C VAL A 163 6.86 -6.38 2.42
N HIS A 164 5.74 -6.27 1.73
CA HIS A 164 5.58 -6.77 0.37
C HIS A 164 5.49 -5.57 -0.57
N SER A 165 6.53 -5.37 -1.38
CA SER A 165 6.64 -4.24 -2.30
C SER A 165 6.47 -4.67 -3.75
N ASP A 166 6.25 -3.71 -4.65
CA ASP A 166 6.38 -3.98 -6.09
C ASP A 166 7.78 -4.59 -6.37
N PRO A 167 7.89 -5.69 -7.13
CA PRO A 167 9.17 -6.32 -7.43
C PRO A 167 10.10 -5.45 -8.29
N ALA A 168 9.60 -4.40 -8.96
CA ALA A 168 10.44 -3.41 -9.62
C ALA A 168 11.06 -2.38 -8.64
N PHE A 169 10.54 -2.30 -7.41
CA PHE A 169 11.09 -1.44 -6.37
C PHE A 169 12.23 -2.18 -5.66
N ASN A 170 13.46 -1.66 -5.73
CA ASN A 170 14.67 -2.34 -5.24
C ASN A 170 15.41 -1.59 -4.12
N GLU A 171 14.83 -0.53 -3.58
CA GLU A 171 15.46 0.22 -2.49
C GLU A 171 15.24 -0.49 -1.15
N SER A 172 16.27 -0.56 -0.31
CA SER A 172 16.19 -1.08 1.06
C SER A 172 16.04 0.07 2.06
N ASP A 173 15.32 -0.17 3.14
CA ASP A 173 15.27 0.78 4.26
C ASP A 173 16.66 0.92 4.93
N PRO A 174 16.95 2.04 5.63
CA PRO A 174 18.23 2.24 6.33
C PRO A 174 18.47 1.22 7.45
N GLN A 175 19.74 0.90 7.71
CA GLN A 175 20.12 0.12 8.90
C GLN A 175 19.63 0.82 10.17
N GLY A 176 18.90 0.07 11.02
CA GLY A 176 18.27 0.58 12.24
C GLY A 176 16.78 0.93 12.09
N SER A 177 16.23 0.98 10.87
CA SER A 177 14.78 1.09 10.67
C SER A 177 14.07 -0.21 11.08
N VAL A 178 12.85 -0.09 11.61
CA VAL A 178 11.99 -1.25 11.93
C VAL A 178 11.61 -2.07 10.69
N PHE A 179 11.79 -1.48 9.50
CA PHE A 179 11.52 -2.10 8.19
C PHE A 179 12.77 -2.72 7.54
N TYR A 180 13.95 -2.51 8.12
CA TYR A 180 15.19 -3.06 7.60
C TYR A 180 15.13 -4.60 7.52
N ASP A 181 15.46 -5.13 6.35
CA ASP A 181 15.47 -6.57 6.05
C ASP A 181 14.15 -7.30 6.34
N ARG A 182 13.01 -6.59 6.16
CA ARG A 182 11.66 -7.15 6.34
C ARG A 182 10.94 -7.45 5.04
N ARG A 183 11.63 -7.35 3.90
CA ARG A 183 11.01 -7.48 2.59
C ARG A 183 10.76 -8.93 2.23
N VAL A 184 9.49 -9.26 1.99
CA VAL A 184 9.10 -10.53 1.39
C VAL A 184 9.11 -10.35 -0.14
N PRO A 185 9.97 -11.07 -0.87
CA PRO A 185 10.05 -10.95 -2.33
C PRO A 185 8.71 -11.23 -3.00
N SER A 186 8.42 -10.47 -4.04
CA SER A 186 7.21 -10.63 -4.84
C SER A 186 7.47 -11.55 -6.03
N LYS A 187 6.60 -12.53 -6.26
CA LYS A 187 6.60 -13.34 -7.47
C LYS A 187 5.67 -12.70 -8.51
N VAL A 188 6.24 -12.23 -9.62
CA VAL A 188 5.47 -11.74 -10.79
C VAL A 188 5.21 -12.91 -11.72
N TYR A 189 3.97 -13.04 -12.18
CA TYR A 189 3.58 -13.90 -13.30
C TYR A 189 2.85 -13.05 -14.35
N ASP A 190 3.14 -13.27 -15.64
CA ASP A 190 2.57 -12.52 -16.78
C ASP A 190 1.51 -13.36 -17.51
N LEU A 191 0.35 -12.77 -17.84
CA LEU A 191 -0.81 -13.43 -18.48
C LEU A 191 -1.46 -12.54 -19.56
N PRO A 192 -1.38 -12.89 -20.86
CA PRO A 192 -2.16 -12.24 -21.92
C PRO A 192 -3.60 -12.77 -21.98
N GLY A 193 -4.62 -11.90 -22.11
CA GLY A 193 -6.02 -12.31 -22.34
C GLY A 193 -7.06 -11.67 -21.39
N PRO A 194 -8.27 -12.24 -21.23
CA PRO A 194 -9.38 -11.73 -20.40
C PRO A 194 -9.12 -11.67 -18.88
N VAL A 195 -7.87 -11.67 -18.45
CA VAL A 195 -7.44 -11.16 -17.13
C VAL A 195 -7.83 -9.67 -16.92
N GLY A 196 -8.35 -9.03 -17.98
CA GLY A 196 -9.08 -7.76 -18.02
C GLY A 196 -10.62 -7.79 -17.78
N ARG A 197 -11.49 -8.28 -18.70
CA ARG A 197 -12.81 -7.61 -18.95
C ARG A 197 -14.18 -8.33 -18.67
N GLY A 198 -14.35 -9.30 -17.76
CA GLY A 198 -15.72 -9.82 -17.44
C GLY A 198 -15.85 -10.58 -16.10
N ARG A 199 -16.48 -9.98 -15.06
CA ARG A 199 -15.83 -9.91 -13.73
C ARG A 199 -16.54 -10.59 -12.53
N TYR A 200 -17.62 -11.34 -12.76
CA TYR A 200 -18.06 -12.46 -11.92
C TYR A 200 -18.34 -13.62 -12.88
N SER A 201 -17.94 -14.84 -12.52
CA SER A 201 -18.15 -16.01 -13.37
C SER A 201 -19.19 -16.93 -12.76
N ILE A 202 -20.28 -17.20 -13.49
CA ILE A 202 -21.25 -18.24 -13.10
C ILE A 202 -20.59 -19.61 -12.93
N LEU A 203 -19.42 -19.82 -13.53
CA LEU A 203 -18.62 -21.05 -13.42
C LEU A 203 -18.00 -21.27 -12.02
N MET A 204 -18.10 -20.28 -11.12
CA MET A 204 -17.79 -20.50 -9.71
C MET A 204 -18.83 -21.38 -9.01
N GLN A 205 -20.03 -21.53 -9.58
CA GLN A 205 -21.01 -22.50 -9.13
C GLN A 205 -20.56 -23.94 -9.48
N PRO A 206 -20.95 -24.94 -8.68
CA PRO A 206 -21.78 -24.86 -7.47
C PRO A 206 -20.99 -24.58 -6.18
N LEU A 207 -19.65 -24.51 -6.25
CA LEU A 207 -18.78 -24.42 -5.07
C LEU A 207 -18.90 -23.10 -4.34
N ILE A 208 -19.05 -21.99 -5.06
CA ILE A 208 -19.36 -20.67 -4.52
C ILE A 208 -20.58 -20.13 -5.26
N LYS A 209 -21.69 -20.02 -4.53
CA LYS A 209 -22.93 -19.43 -5.07
C LYS A 209 -22.90 -17.91 -4.97
N LEU A 210 -23.70 -17.24 -5.79
CA LEU A 210 -23.81 -15.79 -5.77
C LEU A 210 -24.29 -15.30 -4.40
N GLU A 211 -25.20 -16.02 -3.75
CA GLU A 211 -25.71 -15.70 -2.41
C GLU A 211 -24.63 -15.80 -1.31
N GLN A 212 -23.54 -16.53 -1.57
CA GLN A 212 -22.41 -16.70 -0.66
C GLN A 212 -21.29 -15.69 -0.92
N TRP A 213 -21.31 -15.02 -2.07
CA TRP A 213 -20.32 -14.01 -2.44
C TRP A 213 -20.38 -12.82 -1.47
N ARG A 214 -19.22 -12.44 -0.92
CA ARG A 214 -19.10 -11.29 0.00
C ARG A 214 -18.06 -10.31 -0.50
N LYS A 215 -18.23 -9.04 -0.14
CA LYS A 215 -17.25 -7.97 -0.33
C LYS A 215 -16.75 -7.51 1.03
N GLY A 216 -15.46 -7.25 1.14
CA GLY A 216 -14.82 -6.71 2.32
C GLY A 216 -13.69 -5.75 1.98
N SER A 217 -12.92 -5.38 3.00
CA SER A 217 -11.78 -4.48 2.90
C SER A 217 -10.51 -5.28 2.58
N GLN A 218 -9.61 -4.69 1.78
CA GLN A 218 -8.22 -5.17 1.63
C GLN A 218 -7.42 -5.07 2.95
N TRP A 219 -7.92 -4.31 3.92
CA TRP A 219 -7.38 -4.16 5.27
C TRP A 219 -8.23 -4.98 6.22
N PHE A 220 -7.66 -6.08 6.68
CA PHE A 220 -8.32 -7.04 7.55
C PHE A 220 -7.36 -7.52 8.63
N GLU A 221 -7.94 -8.07 9.68
CA GLU A 221 -7.25 -8.77 10.74
C GLU A 221 -7.78 -10.20 10.79
N MET A 222 -6.90 -11.14 11.10
CA MET A 222 -7.28 -12.53 11.33
C MET A 222 -6.42 -13.09 12.44
N ASP A 223 -7.02 -13.97 13.25
CA ASP A 223 -6.23 -14.74 14.19
C ASP A 223 -5.41 -15.82 13.47
N ARG A 224 -4.46 -16.41 14.21
CA ARG A 224 -3.55 -17.40 13.66
C ARG A 224 -4.27 -18.67 13.17
N ASN A 225 -5.34 -19.09 13.85
CA ASN A 225 -6.06 -20.30 13.45
C ASN A 225 -6.78 -20.06 12.12
N LEU A 226 -7.45 -18.92 11.98
CA LEU A 226 -8.09 -18.54 10.73
C LEU A 226 -7.07 -18.38 9.59
N ALA A 227 -5.90 -17.79 9.86
CA ALA A 227 -4.83 -17.68 8.88
C ALA A 227 -4.35 -19.05 8.37
N ILE A 228 -4.25 -20.05 9.26
CA ILE A 228 -3.89 -21.42 8.88
C ILE A 228 -4.97 -22.02 7.97
N GLU A 229 -6.25 -21.84 8.31
CA GLU A 229 -7.37 -22.34 7.50
C GLU A 229 -7.40 -21.69 6.11
N VAL A 230 -7.10 -20.39 6.01
CA VAL A 230 -6.96 -19.67 4.73
C VAL A 230 -5.81 -20.23 3.90
N ILE A 231 -4.65 -20.47 4.50
CA ILE A 231 -3.47 -20.99 3.79
C ILE A 231 -3.67 -22.45 3.37
N ALA A 232 -4.38 -23.23 4.18
CA ALA A 232 -4.70 -24.63 3.89
C ALA A 232 -5.86 -24.79 2.89
N ASP A 233 -6.53 -23.70 2.50
CA ASP A 233 -7.67 -23.75 1.58
C ASP A 233 -7.24 -24.16 0.16
N ASN A 234 -7.39 -25.45 -0.11
CA ASN A 234 -7.21 -26.05 -1.42
C ASN A 234 -8.54 -26.23 -2.18
N THR A 235 -9.65 -25.72 -1.65
CA THR A 235 -10.99 -25.94 -2.21
C THR A 235 -11.55 -24.68 -2.83
N TYR A 236 -11.53 -23.54 -2.14
CA TYR A 236 -12.15 -22.29 -2.60
C TYR A 236 -11.13 -21.32 -3.19
N PHE A 237 -9.93 -21.22 -2.62
CA PHE A 237 -8.88 -20.39 -3.19
C PHE A 237 -8.56 -20.77 -4.65
N PRO A 238 -8.45 -22.07 -5.04
CA PRO A 238 -8.29 -22.42 -6.44
C PRO A 238 -9.47 -22.01 -7.34
N VAL A 239 -10.70 -21.95 -6.80
CA VAL A 239 -11.86 -21.43 -7.54
C VAL A 239 -11.68 -19.94 -7.82
N PHE A 240 -11.18 -19.17 -6.85
CA PHE A 240 -10.80 -17.78 -7.09
C PHE A 240 -9.62 -17.67 -8.07
N GLN A 241 -8.58 -18.48 -7.94
CA GLN A 241 -7.45 -18.47 -8.88
C GLN A 241 -7.89 -18.77 -10.33
N ASN A 242 -8.81 -19.71 -10.50
CA ASN A 242 -9.26 -20.15 -11.83
C ASN A 242 -10.32 -19.20 -12.43
N TYR A 243 -11.18 -18.61 -11.61
CA TYR A 243 -12.39 -17.93 -12.09
C TYR A 243 -12.54 -16.47 -11.65
N CYS A 244 -11.77 -15.99 -10.64
CA CYS A 244 -11.84 -14.62 -10.14
C CYS A 244 -10.98 -13.68 -10.98
N ASN A 245 -11.49 -13.30 -12.15
CA ASN A 245 -10.76 -12.49 -13.11
C ASN A 245 -11.36 -11.08 -13.24
N GLY A 246 -10.52 -10.05 -13.41
CA GLY A 246 -10.96 -8.66 -13.60
C GLY A 246 -11.42 -7.90 -12.33
N SER A 247 -12.69 -7.44 -12.22
CA SER A 247 -13.27 -6.67 -11.05
C SER A 247 -13.83 -7.61 -10.01
N CYS A 248 -13.46 -8.88 -10.12
CA CYS A 248 -13.68 -9.81 -9.07
C CYS A 248 -12.89 -9.39 -7.82
N TYR A 249 -11.80 -8.60 -7.97
CA TYR A 249 -10.96 -8.06 -6.89
C TYR A 249 -10.79 -9.09 -5.77
N ALA A 250 -10.05 -10.18 -6.08
CA ALA A 250 -9.94 -11.33 -5.19
C ALA A 250 -9.50 -10.93 -3.77
N ASP A 251 -8.66 -9.91 -3.65
CA ASP A 251 -8.21 -9.29 -2.42
C ASP A 251 -9.33 -8.61 -1.60
N GLU A 252 -10.41 -8.16 -2.25
CA GLU A 252 -11.63 -7.62 -1.60
C GLU A 252 -12.72 -8.68 -1.40
N HIS A 253 -12.62 -9.88 -2.00
CA HIS A 253 -13.74 -10.82 -2.09
C HIS A 253 -13.45 -12.24 -1.60
N TYR A 254 -12.24 -12.76 -1.77
CA TYR A 254 -11.89 -14.13 -1.38
C TYR A 254 -12.04 -14.34 0.12
N LEU A 255 -11.29 -13.57 0.92
CA LEU A 255 -11.28 -13.74 2.39
C LEU A 255 -12.68 -13.53 2.99
N PRO A 256 -13.42 -12.45 2.67
CA PRO A 256 -14.78 -12.28 3.20
C PRO A 256 -15.73 -13.42 2.80
N THR A 257 -15.60 -13.94 1.59
CA THR A 257 -16.45 -15.05 1.09
C THR A 257 -16.10 -16.35 1.82
N PHE A 258 -14.82 -16.71 1.87
CA PHE A 258 -14.34 -17.92 2.53
C PHE A 258 -14.70 -17.92 4.03
N VAL A 259 -14.43 -16.80 4.72
CA VAL A 259 -14.74 -16.62 6.15
C VAL A 259 -16.24 -16.68 6.39
N SER A 260 -17.08 -16.00 5.59
CA SER A 260 -18.54 -16.05 5.76
C SER A 260 -19.12 -17.44 5.49
N MET A 261 -18.49 -18.25 4.62
CA MET A 261 -18.96 -19.59 4.31
C MET A 261 -18.56 -20.64 5.33
N LYS A 262 -17.38 -20.49 5.96
CA LYS A 262 -16.78 -21.53 6.83
C LYS A 262 -16.65 -21.13 8.29
N PHE A 263 -16.56 -19.84 8.56
CA PHE A 263 -16.20 -19.29 9.86
C PHE A 263 -17.10 -18.09 10.22
N GLU A 264 -18.39 -18.15 9.85
CA GLU A 264 -19.36 -17.07 10.08
C GLU A 264 -19.38 -16.61 11.55
N GLY A 265 -19.35 -17.57 12.49
CA GLY A 265 -19.32 -17.29 13.93
C GLY A 265 -18.02 -16.65 14.45
N MET A 266 -16.96 -16.60 13.64
CA MET A 266 -15.70 -15.92 13.95
C MET A 266 -15.59 -14.54 13.28
N ASN A 267 -16.52 -14.21 12.38
CA ASN A 267 -16.51 -12.92 11.68
C ASN A 267 -17.19 -11.84 12.54
N SER A 268 -16.45 -10.77 12.84
CA SER A 268 -16.98 -9.63 13.58
C SER A 268 -17.80 -8.65 12.72
N ASN A 269 -17.87 -8.87 11.40
CA ASN A 269 -18.55 -8.01 10.41
C ASN A 269 -18.11 -6.54 10.47
N ARG A 270 -16.91 -6.29 11.00
CA ARG A 270 -16.28 -4.97 11.08
C ARG A 270 -14.79 -5.08 10.78
N SER A 271 -14.13 -3.94 10.60
CA SER A 271 -12.69 -3.84 10.42
C SER A 271 -12.11 -2.91 11.47
N LEU A 272 -10.84 -3.10 11.84
CA LEU A 272 -10.11 -2.18 12.71
C LEU A 272 -9.67 -0.89 12.01
N THR A 273 -9.96 -0.71 10.72
CA THR A 273 -9.56 0.48 9.95
C THR A 273 -10.72 1.42 9.69
N TRP A 274 -10.64 2.64 10.22
CA TRP A 274 -11.57 3.71 9.92
C TRP A 274 -11.33 4.30 8.52
N VAL A 275 -12.42 4.56 7.81
CA VAL A 275 -12.45 5.14 6.47
C VAL A 275 -13.57 6.16 6.36
N ASP A 276 -13.29 7.30 5.76
CA ASP A 276 -14.31 8.30 5.43
C ASP A 276 -14.83 8.11 4.01
N TRP A 277 -16.13 7.87 3.87
CA TRP A 277 -16.84 7.74 2.60
C TRP A 277 -17.81 8.90 2.34
N SER A 278 -17.82 9.93 3.19
CA SER A 278 -18.78 11.06 3.11
C SER A 278 -18.76 11.77 1.76
N LYS A 279 -17.61 11.80 1.07
CA LYS A 279 -17.44 12.41 -0.26
C LYS A 279 -17.95 11.53 -1.41
N GLY A 280 -18.28 10.26 -1.16
CA GLY A 280 -18.73 9.31 -2.18
C GLY A 280 -17.64 8.90 -3.19
N GLY A 281 -18.03 8.11 -4.19
CA GLY A 281 -17.14 7.61 -5.24
C GLY A 281 -16.52 6.23 -4.95
N PRO A 282 -15.63 5.74 -5.84
CA PRO A 282 -15.06 4.39 -5.75
C PRO A 282 -13.95 4.25 -4.70
N HIS A 283 -13.53 5.35 -4.07
CA HIS A 283 -12.44 5.39 -3.10
C HIS A 283 -12.78 6.29 -1.91
N PRO A 284 -12.33 5.95 -0.69
CA PRO A 284 -12.56 6.79 0.48
C PRO A 284 -11.79 8.11 0.37
N SER A 285 -12.24 9.12 1.11
CA SER A 285 -11.64 10.43 1.24
C SER A 285 -10.15 10.35 1.60
N LYS A 286 -9.38 11.31 1.08
CA LYS A 286 -7.99 11.56 1.46
C LYS A 286 -7.93 12.81 2.34
N PHE A 287 -7.14 12.74 3.40
CA PHE A 287 -6.85 13.83 4.33
C PHE A 287 -5.49 14.43 3.99
N ILE A 288 -5.49 15.73 3.72
CA ILE A 288 -4.27 16.51 3.44
C ILE A 288 -3.69 17.10 4.72
N ARG A 289 -2.54 17.78 4.62
CA ARG A 289 -1.88 18.42 5.76
C ARG A 289 -2.84 19.23 6.64
N THR A 290 -3.64 20.11 6.06
CA THR A 290 -4.53 21.01 6.82
C THR A 290 -5.65 20.29 7.55
N ASP A 291 -6.04 19.08 7.10
CA ASP A 291 -7.10 18.29 7.70
C ASP A 291 -6.64 17.60 9.01
N VAL A 292 -5.33 17.44 9.21
CA VAL A 292 -4.77 16.80 10.40
C VAL A 292 -4.66 17.81 11.55
N THR A 293 -5.70 17.90 12.38
CA THR A 293 -5.72 18.71 13.61
C THR A 293 -5.77 17.82 14.86
N PRO A 294 -5.36 18.31 16.04
CA PRO A 294 -5.53 17.56 17.29
C PRO A 294 -6.99 17.13 17.52
N GLU A 295 -7.94 18.03 17.27
CA GLU A 295 -9.38 17.76 17.42
C GLU A 295 -9.85 16.67 16.47
N PHE A 296 -9.35 16.68 15.23
CA PHE A 296 -9.63 15.62 14.27
C PHE A 296 -9.06 14.27 14.73
N LEU A 297 -7.82 14.23 15.21
CA LEU A 297 -7.20 13.00 15.71
C LEU A 297 -7.90 12.45 16.97
N GLU A 298 -8.33 13.33 17.88
CA GLU A 298 -9.12 12.92 19.05
C GLU A 298 -10.50 12.38 18.63
N LYS A 299 -11.14 13.04 17.67
CA LYS A 299 -12.40 12.55 17.10
C LYS A 299 -12.23 11.16 16.47
N LEU A 300 -11.10 10.87 15.82
CA LEU A 300 -10.84 9.52 15.30
C LEU A 300 -10.71 8.47 16.43
N ARG A 301 -10.18 8.84 17.59
CA ARG A 301 -9.94 7.94 18.72
C ARG A 301 -11.20 7.63 19.53
N SER A 302 -12.01 8.64 19.80
CA SER A 302 -13.13 8.51 20.76
C SER A 302 -14.46 9.07 20.26
N GLY A 303 -14.52 9.55 19.01
CA GLY A 303 -15.73 10.16 18.44
C GLY A 303 -16.80 9.17 17.99
N ASN A 304 -16.50 7.86 18.01
CA ASN A 304 -17.44 6.80 17.66
C ASN A 304 -17.68 5.91 18.87
N SER A 305 -18.89 5.35 19.00
CA SER A 305 -19.20 4.28 19.95
C SER A 305 -19.57 3.03 19.16
N CYS A 306 -19.08 1.89 19.60
CA CYS A 306 -19.33 0.59 18.97
C CYS A 306 -19.36 -0.51 20.04
N GLU A 307 -19.92 -1.64 19.65
CA GLU A 307 -19.97 -2.81 20.50
C GLU A 307 -18.76 -3.72 20.26
N TYR A 308 -18.14 -4.18 21.34
CA TYR A 308 -17.07 -5.15 21.34
C TYR A 308 -17.37 -6.21 22.39
N ASN A 309 -17.58 -7.46 21.97
CA ASN A 309 -17.91 -8.59 22.84
C ASN A 309 -19.09 -8.32 23.80
N GLY A 310 -20.18 -7.73 23.30
CA GLY A 310 -21.35 -7.41 24.13
C GLY A 310 -21.21 -6.12 24.95
N LYS A 311 -20.09 -5.41 24.86
CA LYS A 311 -19.81 -4.19 25.65
C LYS A 311 -19.61 -2.98 24.75
N ASN A 312 -20.21 -1.86 25.14
CA ASN A 312 -19.97 -0.59 24.46
C ASN A 312 -18.57 -0.06 24.77
N THR A 313 -17.88 0.38 23.73
CA THR A 313 -16.55 1.01 23.79
C THR A 313 -16.47 2.17 22.81
N ASN A 314 -15.60 3.13 23.09
CA ASN A 314 -15.26 4.22 22.17
C ASN A 314 -14.05 3.88 21.28
N VAL A 315 -13.33 2.79 21.57
CA VAL A 315 -12.18 2.32 20.79
C VAL A 315 -12.66 1.42 19.66
N CYS A 316 -13.15 2.04 18.60
CA CYS A 316 -13.75 1.31 17.49
C CYS A 316 -12.77 0.88 16.41
N PHE A 317 -11.71 1.66 16.22
CA PHE A 317 -10.73 1.47 15.16
C PHE A 317 -9.33 1.66 15.75
N LEU A 318 -8.38 0.87 15.26
CA LEU A 318 -6.96 1.03 15.60
C LEU A 318 -6.21 1.80 14.51
N PHE A 319 -6.70 1.73 13.28
CA PHE A 319 -6.07 2.37 12.12
C PHE A 319 -7.04 3.31 11.42
N ALA A 320 -6.51 4.26 10.66
CA ALA A 320 -7.29 5.16 9.83
C ALA A 320 -6.62 5.39 8.47
N ARG A 321 -7.42 5.60 7.43
CA ARG A 321 -6.95 5.95 6.08
C ARG A 321 -7.95 6.87 5.39
N LYS A 322 -7.56 7.67 4.38
CA LYS A 322 -6.24 7.76 3.73
C LYS A 322 -5.58 9.10 4.03
N PHE A 323 -4.32 9.10 4.45
CA PHE A 323 -3.53 10.32 4.64
C PHE A 323 -2.58 10.51 3.46
N THR A 324 -2.41 11.75 3.01
CA THR A 324 -1.42 12.10 1.99
C THR A 324 -0.02 12.26 2.61
N LEU A 325 1.02 12.32 1.77
CA LEU A 325 2.39 12.44 2.25
C LEU A 325 2.66 13.77 2.97
N ASP A 326 2.06 14.87 2.51
CA ASP A 326 2.16 16.19 3.14
C ASP A 326 1.50 16.25 4.54
N ALA A 327 0.65 15.28 4.87
CA ALA A 327 0.08 15.14 6.21
C ALA A 327 1.09 14.66 7.26
N LEU A 328 2.23 14.06 6.84
CA LEU A 328 3.23 13.47 7.73
C LEU A 328 3.74 14.43 8.81
N ASP A 329 4.07 15.66 8.43
CA ASP A 329 4.56 16.70 9.36
C ASP A 329 3.61 16.89 10.55
N ARG A 330 2.31 17.04 10.27
CA ARG A 330 1.31 17.25 11.32
C ARG A 330 0.95 15.98 12.07
N LEU A 331 1.02 14.82 11.42
CA LEU A 331 0.88 13.53 12.11
C LEU A 331 2.01 13.32 13.12
N LEU A 332 3.28 13.55 12.74
CA LEU A 332 4.43 13.46 13.64
C LEU A 332 4.34 14.47 14.79
N ARG A 333 3.78 15.66 14.53
CA ARG A 333 3.63 16.69 15.56
C ARG A 333 2.52 16.38 16.57
N PHE A 334 1.38 15.89 16.11
CA PHE A 334 0.17 15.78 16.94
C PHE A 334 -0.12 14.36 17.44
N ALA A 335 0.24 13.31 16.69
CA ALA A 335 -0.03 11.94 17.11
C ALA A 335 0.65 11.58 18.44
N PRO A 336 1.92 11.95 18.74
CA PRO A 336 2.50 11.65 20.05
C PRO A 336 1.76 12.31 21.23
N ILE A 337 1.14 13.47 21.00
CA ILE A 337 0.38 14.21 22.02
C ILE A 337 -0.96 13.52 22.29
N VAL A 338 -1.68 13.18 21.21
CA VAL A 338 -3.04 12.62 21.25
C VAL A 338 -3.04 11.11 21.54
N MET A 339 -1.98 10.40 21.13
CA MET A 339 -1.84 8.95 21.29
C MET A 339 -0.91 8.56 22.44
N HIS A 340 -0.33 9.54 23.14
CA HIS A 340 0.47 9.32 24.33
C HIS A 340 1.70 8.40 24.13
N PHE A 341 2.38 8.52 22.99
CA PHE A 341 3.53 7.65 22.65
C PHE A 341 4.75 7.83 23.58
N ASN A 342 4.81 8.91 24.36
CA ASN A 342 5.96 9.26 25.20
C ASN A 342 5.59 9.45 26.68
N SER A 343 4.39 9.06 27.11
CA SER A 343 3.92 9.22 28.49
C SER A 343 4.14 7.98 29.34
#